data_AF-A0A7S1IP90-F1
#
_entry.id   AF-A0A7S1IP90-F1
#
_cell.length_a   1.000
_cell.length_b   1.000
_cell.length_c   1.000
_cell.angle_alpha   90.00
_cell.angle_beta   90.00
_cell.angle_gamma   90.00
#
_symmetry.space_group_name_H-M   'P 1'
#
loop_
_entity.id
_entity.type
_entity.pdbx_description
1 polymer ?
#
loop_
_entity_poly.entity_id
_entity_poly.type
_entity_poly.pdbx_seq_one_letter_code
_entity_poly.pdbx_strand_id
1 'polypeptide(L)'
;FFACPVFGMSAIILDKQVQTALEELYARGLAPESIASCLSDLASFPTETQHEIICKFGEIDLKTLKSPHGFLNGIIKRFRLRVEFARNVLGEVPAIETVPSPEVCPEAAYKIDDALTGGVLMPDEIEPTTMAALAALPEASQVEAVGKFLEVDLGTIKKKNNFFLGIIRRYAGHVVQASGAPTSGPANGYLAVEAQTEISNMITYGLIIQNEFRPEALSALAQLPAATQLEVLVKFREADLTTIKNKSGFLEGIVRRYANGPRYPAGTPPPPPPPPPPPPPPP
;
A
#
# COMPACT_ATOMS: atom_id res chain seq x y z
N PHE A 1 -30.15 6.28 23.07
CA PHE A 1 -29.18 6.55 24.15
C PHE A 1 -28.79 5.23 24.76
N PHE A 2 -27.56 4.78 24.51
CA PHE A 2 -27.06 3.53 25.07
C PHE A 2 -26.65 3.81 26.52
N ALA A 3 -27.57 3.61 27.47
CA ALA A 3 -27.24 3.53 28.89
C ALA A 3 -27.09 2.04 29.20
N CYS A 4 -25.95 1.45 28.85
CA CYS A 4 -25.59 0.15 29.38
C CYS A 4 -25.18 0.38 30.84
N PRO A 5 -25.97 -0.06 31.85
CA PRO A 5 -25.73 0.30 33.25
C PRO A 5 -24.42 -0.28 33.83
N VAL A 6 -23.69 -1.07 33.03
CA VAL A 6 -22.46 -1.77 33.43
C VAL A 6 -21.21 -0.91 33.20
N PHE A 7 -21.27 0.12 32.34
CA PHE A 7 -20.09 0.93 32.03
C PHE A 7 -20.39 2.40 32.25
N GLY A 8 -19.88 2.97 33.34
CA GLY A 8 -19.87 4.40 33.63
C GLY A 8 -19.01 5.22 32.65
N MET A 9 -19.01 4.87 31.37
CA MET A 9 -18.34 5.61 30.31
C MET A 9 -19.31 6.62 29.70
N SER A 10 -18.78 7.79 29.34
CA SER A 10 -19.46 8.84 28.60
C SER A 10 -20.22 8.24 27.40
N ALA A 11 -21.46 8.67 27.19
CA ALA A 11 -22.35 8.09 26.18
C ALA A 11 -21.77 8.24 24.76
N ILE A 12 -21.13 7.17 24.26
CA ILE A 12 -20.75 7.07 22.85
C ILE A 12 -22.05 6.87 22.06
N ILE A 13 -22.38 7.84 21.22
CA ILE A 13 -23.57 7.78 20.37
C ILE A 13 -23.20 6.96 19.13
N LEU A 14 -23.45 5.65 19.19
CA LEU A 14 -23.40 4.79 18.01
C LEU A 14 -24.73 4.89 17.25
N ASP A 15 -24.70 4.64 15.95
CA ASP A 15 -25.92 4.53 15.16
C ASP A 15 -26.80 3.34 15.63
N LYS A 16 -28.12 3.43 15.42
CA LYS A 16 -29.07 2.39 15.85
C LYS A 16 -28.75 1.02 15.22
N GLN A 17 -28.33 0.98 13.95
CA GLN A 17 -27.97 -0.29 13.30
C GLN A 17 -26.74 -0.94 13.95
N VAL A 18 -25.72 -0.14 14.27
CA VAL A 18 -24.50 -0.60 14.95
C VAL A 18 -24.82 -1.06 16.38
N GLN A 19 -25.72 -0.37 17.08
CA GLN A 19 -26.22 -0.78 18.39
C GLN A 19 -26.94 -2.13 18.32
N THR A 20 -27.85 -2.32 17.37
CA THR A 20 -28.57 -3.60 17.19
C THR A 20 -27.60 -4.74 16.89
N ALA A 21 -26.63 -4.54 15.99
CA ALA A 21 -25.62 -5.55 15.69
C ALA A 21 -24.75 -5.92 16.91
N LEU A 22 -24.39 -4.93 17.73
CA LEU A 22 -23.68 -5.17 18.99
C LEU A 22 -24.55 -5.91 20.01
N GLU A 23 -25.83 -5.55 20.15
CA GLU A 23 -26.79 -6.23 21.03
C GLU A 23 -26.95 -7.71 20.64
N GLU A 24 -27.03 -8.02 19.34
CA GLU A 24 -27.06 -9.41 18.86
C GLU A 24 -25.79 -10.18 19.24
N LEU A 25 -24.62 -9.56 19.17
CA LEU A 25 -23.37 -10.18 19.63
C LEU A 25 -23.35 -10.39 21.15
N TYR A 26 -23.87 -9.45 21.94
CA TYR A 26 -24.02 -9.62 23.39
C TYR A 26 -25.00 -10.75 23.72
N ALA A 27 -26.15 -10.79 23.05
CA ALA A 27 -27.16 -11.83 23.23
C ALA A 27 -26.62 -13.24 22.89
N ARG A 28 -25.70 -13.33 21.91
CA ARG A 28 -25.00 -14.57 21.56
C ARG A 28 -23.87 -14.94 22.53
N GLY A 29 -23.59 -14.12 23.54
CA GLY A 29 -22.47 -14.30 24.47
C GLY A 29 -21.10 -14.12 23.79
N LEU A 30 -21.07 -13.39 22.68
CA LEU A 30 -19.91 -13.20 21.82
C LEU A 30 -19.15 -11.89 22.15
N ALA A 31 -19.80 -10.92 22.78
CA ALA A 31 -19.14 -9.66 23.15
C ALA A 31 -18.66 -9.67 24.61
N PRO A 32 -17.36 -9.87 24.91
CA PRO A 32 -16.85 -9.67 26.27
C PRO A 32 -16.87 -8.19 26.66
N GLU A 33 -16.95 -7.92 27.97
CA GLU A 33 -16.84 -6.58 28.57
C GLU A 33 -15.62 -5.78 28.08
N SER A 34 -14.57 -6.48 27.61
CA SER A 34 -13.36 -5.87 27.05
C SER A 34 -13.57 -5.10 25.74
N ILE A 35 -14.67 -5.34 25.01
CA ILE A 35 -14.98 -4.61 23.77
C ILE A 35 -15.26 -3.12 24.01
N ALA A 36 -15.65 -2.73 25.23
CA ALA A 36 -15.92 -1.33 25.58
C ALA A 36 -14.75 -0.40 25.22
N SER A 37 -13.51 -0.85 25.41
CA SER A 37 -12.31 -0.09 25.05
C SER A 37 -12.15 0.15 23.54
N CYS A 38 -12.69 -0.72 22.70
CA CYS A 38 -12.67 -0.58 21.24
C CYS A 38 -13.78 0.33 20.70
N LEU A 39 -14.81 0.63 21.50
CA LEU A 39 -15.97 1.42 21.04
C LEU A 39 -15.58 2.86 20.70
N SER A 40 -14.64 3.45 21.45
CA SER A 40 -14.11 4.79 21.14
C SER A 40 -13.37 4.80 19.80
N ASP A 41 -12.58 3.75 19.53
CA ASP A 41 -11.91 3.58 18.24
C ASP A 41 -12.91 3.34 17.10
N LEU A 42 -13.93 2.52 17.34
CA LEU A 42 -14.98 2.24 16.37
C LEU A 42 -15.80 3.50 16.04
N ALA A 43 -16.11 4.32 17.04
CA ALA A 43 -16.86 5.57 16.87
C ALA A 43 -16.15 6.61 15.99
N SER A 44 -14.83 6.47 15.76
CA SER A 44 -14.08 7.32 14.83
C SER A 44 -14.32 7.02 13.35
N PHE A 45 -15.04 5.93 13.03
CA PHE A 45 -15.37 5.57 11.65
C PHE A 45 -16.76 6.08 11.24
N PRO A 46 -17.03 6.25 9.93
CA PRO A 46 -18.40 6.42 9.43
C PRO A 46 -19.29 5.23 9.79
N THR A 47 -20.60 5.47 9.98
CA THR A 47 -21.58 4.46 10.39
C THR A 47 -21.54 3.18 9.56
N GLU A 48 -21.44 3.29 8.23
CA GLU A 48 -21.36 2.13 7.34
C GLU A 48 -20.14 1.27 7.61
N THR A 49 -18.99 1.91 7.83
CA THR A 49 -17.73 1.22 8.18
C THR A 49 -17.81 0.60 9.57
N GLN A 50 -18.45 1.27 10.53
CA GLN A 50 -18.70 0.68 11.85
C GLN A 50 -19.50 -0.61 11.73
N HIS A 51 -20.60 -0.58 10.97
CA HIS A 51 -21.45 -1.74 10.74
C HIS A 51 -20.69 -2.88 10.07
N GLU A 52 -19.90 -2.60 9.02
CA GLU A 52 -19.07 -3.61 8.34
C GLU A 52 -18.05 -4.26 9.30
N ILE A 53 -17.41 -3.47 10.17
CA ILE A 53 -16.47 -3.97 11.18
C ILE A 53 -17.19 -4.94 12.14
N ILE A 54 -18.38 -4.58 12.61
CA ILE A 54 -19.16 -5.42 13.54
C ILE A 54 -19.67 -6.70 12.86
N CYS A 55 -20.17 -6.63 11.63
CA CYS A 55 -20.56 -7.81 10.86
C CYS A 55 -19.39 -8.79 10.70
N LYS A 56 -18.21 -8.31 10.28
CA LYS A 56 -17.00 -9.13 10.13
C LYS A 56 -16.51 -9.74 11.44
N PHE A 57 -16.71 -9.04 12.55
CA PHE A 57 -16.41 -9.59 13.86
C PHE A 57 -17.40 -10.71 14.23
N GLY A 58 -18.68 -10.57 13.87
CA GLY A 58 -19.74 -11.55 14.12
C GLY A 58 -19.72 -12.80 13.25
N GLU A 59 -19.03 -12.77 12.11
CA GLU A 59 -18.82 -13.93 11.22
C GLU A 59 -17.88 -14.99 11.80
N ILE A 60 -17.03 -14.61 12.77
CA ILE A 60 -16.00 -15.49 13.32
C ILE A 60 -16.52 -16.21 14.56
N ASP A 61 -16.20 -17.50 14.69
CA ASP A 61 -16.45 -18.25 15.92
C ASP A 61 -15.49 -17.80 17.02
N LEU A 62 -15.96 -16.90 17.88
CA LEU A 62 -15.15 -16.30 18.93
C LEU A 62 -14.68 -17.30 20.00
N LYS A 63 -15.31 -18.47 20.10
CA LYS A 63 -14.86 -19.53 21.02
C LYS A 63 -13.47 -20.07 20.63
N THR A 64 -13.09 -19.93 19.36
CA THR A 64 -11.79 -20.36 18.84
C THR A 64 -10.70 -19.32 19.04
N LEU A 65 -11.06 -18.08 19.40
CA LEU A 65 -10.12 -16.97 19.50
C LEU A 65 -9.47 -16.91 20.89
N LYS A 66 -8.15 -16.77 20.91
CA LYS A 66 -7.39 -16.53 22.14
C LYS A 66 -7.74 -15.18 22.79
N SER A 67 -8.13 -14.19 21.98
CA SER A 67 -8.51 -12.85 22.45
C SER A 67 -9.50 -12.19 21.47
N PRO A 68 -10.81 -12.18 21.78
CA PRO A 68 -11.80 -11.47 20.97
C PRO A 68 -11.50 -9.97 20.87
N HIS A 69 -11.02 -9.37 21.96
CA HIS A 69 -10.59 -7.96 21.99
C HIS A 69 -9.45 -7.66 21.02
N GLY A 70 -8.38 -8.47 21.05
CA GLY A 70 -7.24 -8.32 20.14
C GLY A 70 -7.64 -8.52 18.67
N PHE A 71 -8.59 -9.42 18.42
CA PHE A 71 -9.11 -9.67 17.08
C PHE A 71 -9.92 -8.48 16.54
N LEU A 72 -10.85 -7.95 17.33
CA LEU A 72 -11.63 -6.75 16.97
C LEU A 72 -10.71 -5.55 16.73
N ASN A 73 -9.73 -5.33 17.61
CA ASN A 73 -8.70 -4.30 17.41
C ASN A 73 -7.90 -4.50 16.12
N GLY A 74 -7.62 -5.75 15.77
CA GLY A 74 -6.99 -6.10 14.50
C GLY A 74 -7.86 -5.73 13.29
N ILE A 75 -9.18 -5.96 13.35
CA ILE A 75 -10.12 -5.55 12.31
C ILE A 75 -10.13 -4.01 12.20
N ILE A 76 -10.35 -3.31 13.31
CA ILE A 76 -10.38 -1.85 13.39
C ILE A 76 -9.10 -1.24 12.78
N LYS A 77 -7.92 -1.75 13.16
CA LYS A 77 -6.64 -1.30 12.60
C LYS A 77 -6.54 -1.50 11.09
N ARG A 78 -6.99 -2.64 10.56
CA ARG A 78 -6.99 -2.91 9.11
C ARG A 78 -7.94 -1.96 8.37
N PHE A 79 -9.09 -1.65 8.94
CA PHE A 79 -10.01 -0.66 8.36
C PHE A 79 -9.43 0.75 8.42
N ARG A 80 -8.79 1.14 9.53
CA ARG A 80 -8.07 2.42 9.63
C ARG A 80 -7.03 2.57 8.53
N LEU A 81 -6.21 1.55 8.33
CA LEU A 81 -5.21 1.52 7.26
C LEU A 81 -5.84 1.61 5.86
N ARG A 82 -6.99 0.97 5.62
CA ARG A 82 -7.72 1.10 4.34
C ARG A 82 -8.23 2.51 4.10
N VAL A 83 -8.82 3.12 5.13
CA VAL A 83 -9.35 4.50 5.06
C VAL A 83 -8.19 5.50 4.90
N GLU A 84 -7.10 5.33 5.62
CA GLU A 84 -5.89 6.15 5.47
C GLU A 84 -5.25 5.95 4.09
N PHE A 85 -5.18 4.72 3.61
CA PHE A 85 -4.70 4.43 2.25
C PHE A 85 -5.58 5.10 1.20
N ALA A 86 -6.91 4.95 1.30
CA ALA A 86 -7.85 5.61 0.40
C ALA A 86 -7.70 7.13 0.46
N ARG A 87 -7.60 7.73 1.65
CA ARG A 87 -7.37 9.17 1.82
C ARG A 87 -6.05 9.63 1.23
N ASN A 88 -4.98 8.86 1.41
CA ASN A 88 -3.64 9.23 0.92
C ASN A 88 -3.49 9.03 -0.60
N VAL A 89 -4.22 8.07 -1.17
CA VAL A 89 -4.19 7.78 -2.62
C VAL A 89 -5.19 8.64 -3.39
N LEU A 90 -6.34 8.95 -2.80
CA LEU A 90 -7.42 9.71 -3.45
C LEU A 90 -7.46 11.18 -3.05
N GLY A 91 -6.58 11.62 -2.15
CA GLY A 91 -6.56 12.97 -1.60
C GLY A 91 -7.64 13.19 -0.53
N GLU A 92 -7.45 14.24 0.28
CA GLU A 92 -8.49 14.72 1.21
C GLU A 92 -9.70 15.16 0.38
N VAL A 93 -10.82 14.47 0.55
CA VAL A 93 -12.06 14.79 -0.13
C VAL A 93 -12.76 15.93 0.65
N PRO A 94 -12.78 17.19 0.15
CA PRO A 94 -13.66 18.19 0.73
C PRO A 94 -15.11 17.71 0.58
N ALA A 95 -15.96 18.03 1.56
CA ALA A 95 -17.36 17.61 1.62
C ALA A 95 -18.06 17.70 0.25
N ILE A 96 -18.44 16.54 -0.30
CA ILE A 96 -18.91 16.35 -1.67
C ILE A 96 -20.42 16.60 -1.76
N GLU A 97 -20.80 17.63 -2.54
CA GLU A 97 -21.91 17.53 -3.50
C GLU A 97 -21.70 16.27 -4.33
N THR A 98 -22.66 15.34 -4.27
CA THR A 98 -22.67 14.03 -4.95
C THR A 98 -21.99 14.04 -6.33
N VAL A 99 -20.70 13.70 -6.37
CA VAL A 99 -20.00 13.35 -7.61
C VAL A 99 -20.44 11.93 -7.95
N PRO A 100 -20.89 11.65 -9.19
CA PRO A 100 -21.22 10.30 -9.60
C PRO A 100 -20.02 9.38 -9.36
N SER A 101 -20.26 8.25 -8.69
CA SER A 101 -19.25 7.21 -8.48
C SER A 101 -18.50 6.94 -9.78
N PRO A 102 -17.17 6.76 -9.76
CA PRO A 102 -16.43 6.42 -10.96
C PRO A 102 -16.98 5.11 -11.51
N GLU A 103 -17.60 5.19 -12.69
CA GLU A 103 -18.09 4.04 -13.42
C GLU A 103 -16.99 3.54 -14.36
N VAL A 104 -16.98 2.23 -14.62
CA VAL A 104 -16.12 1.65 -15.66
C VAL A 104 -16.59 2.17 -17.01
N CYS A 105 -15.67 2.58 -17.87
CA CYS A 105 -16.04 3.14 -19.17
C CYS A 105 -16.80 2.10 -20.01
N PRO A 106 -17.74 2.53 -20.89
CA PRO A 106 -18.65 1.62 -21.59
C PRO A 106 -17.93 0.53 -22.39
N GLU A 107 -16.78 0.84 -22.99
CA GLU A 107 -16.02 -0.12 -23.78
C GLU A 107 -15.36 -1.20 -22.90
N ALA A 108 -14.77 -0.82 -21.77
CA ALA A 108 -14.20 -1.77 -20.82
C ALA A 108 -15.30 -2.64 -20.19
N ALA A 109 -16.45 -2.05 -19.85
CA ALA A 109 -17.61 -2.78 -19.35
C ALA A 109 -18.14 -3.78 -20.38
N TYR A 110 -18.27 -3.38 -21.65
CA TYR A 110 -18.70 -4.27 -22.73
C TYR A 110 -17.80 -5.50 -22.88
N LYS A 111 -16.47 -5.33 -22.81
CA LYS A 111 -15.53 -6.46 -22.88
C LYS A 111 -15.68 -7.44 -21.71
N ILE A 112 -15.98 -6.93 -20.52
CA ILE A 112 -16.25 -7.77 -19.34
C ILE A 112 -17.56 -8.52 -19.52
N ASP A 113 -18.63 -7.85 -19.97
CA ASP A 113 -19.93 -8.44 -20.22
C ASP A 113 -19.89 -9.50 -21.33
N ASP A 114 -19.10 -9.28 -22.38
CA ASP A 114 -18.88 -10.25 -23.45
C ASP A 114 -18.16 -11.51 -22.90
N ALA A 115 -17.15 -11.33 -22.05
CA ALA A 115 -16.45 -12.45 -21.40
C ALA A 115 -17.36 -13.23 -20.43
N LEU A 116 -18.26 -12.54 -19.72
CA LEU A 116 -19.27 -13.16 -18.85
C LEU A 116 -20.30 -13.95 -19.68
N THR A 117 -20.81 -13.33 -20.74
CA THR A 117 -21.80 -13.95 -21.65
C THR A 117 -21.22 -15.14 -22.39
N GLY A 118 -19.94 -15.06 -22.78
CA GLY A 118 -19.19 -16.14 -23.42
C GLY A 118 -18.76 -17.27 -22.47
N GLY A 119 -19.01 -17.14 -21.16
CA GLY A 119 -18.64 -18.13 -20.15
C GLY A 119 -17.14 -18.24 -19.89
N VAL A 120 -16.36 -17.26 -20.35
CA VAL A 120 -14.90 -17.17 -20.11
C VAL A 120 -14.61 -16.71 -18.68
N LEU A 121 -15.51 -15.89 -18.14
CA LEU A 121 -15.48 -15.35 -16.78
C LEU A 121 -16.82 -15.63 -16.10
N MET A 122 -16.82 -15.92 -14.80
CA MET A 122 -18.05 -16.01 -14.00
C MET A 122 -18.32 -14.72 -13.22
N PRO A 123 -19.59 -14.36 -12.93
CA PRO A 123 -19.94 -13.09 -12.27
C PRO A 123 -19.33 -12.89 -10.89
N ASP A 124 -19.02 -13.97 -10.18
CA ASP A 124 -18.43 -13.99 -8.84
C ASP A 124 -16.89 -14.07 -8.84
N GLU A 125 -16.26 -14.20 -10.01
CA GLU A 125 -14.80 -14.33 -10.12
C GLU A 125 -14.05 -13.01 -10.01
N ILE A 126 -14.75 -11.87 -10.16
CA ILE A 126 -14.20 -10.52 -9.97
C ILE A 126 -14.93 -9.85 -8.81
N GLU A 127 -14.18 -9.42 -7.80
CA GLU A 127 -14.75 -8.73 -6.65
C GLU A 127 -15.16 -7.29 -7.00
N PRO A 128 -16.21 -6.74 -6.35
CA PRO A 128 -16.62 -5.35 -6.55
C PRO A 128 -15.50 -4.34 -6.28
N THR A 129 -14.58 -4.67 -5.37
CA THR A 129 -13.40 -3.84 -5.04
C THR A 129 -12.43 -3.73 -6.21
N THR A 130 -12.28 -4.79 -7.01
CA THR A 130 -11.46 -4.81 -8.22
C THR A 130 -12.10 -3.99 -9.33
N MET A 131 -13.44 -4.05 -9.46
CA MET A 131 -14.19 -3.20 -10.39
C MET A 131 -14.08 -1.72 -10.02
N ALA A 132 -14.18 -1.38 -8.74
CA ALA A 132 -13.95 -0.01 -8.25
C ALA A 132 -12.52 0.46 -8.54
N ALA A 133 -11.52 -0.41 -8.39
CA ALA A 133 -10.13 -0.09 -8.71
C ALA A 133 -9.90 0.10 -10.22
N LEU A 134 -10.61 -0.65 -11.06
CA LEU A 134 -10.60 -0.46 -12.51
C LEU A 134 -11.21 0.91 -12.87
N ALA A 135 -12.37 1.24 -12.31
CA ALA A 135 -13.05 2.51 -12.59
C ALA A 135 -12.23 3.75 -12.17
N ALA A 136 -11.29 3.59 -11.23
CA ALA A 136 -10.36 4.64 -10.84
C ALA A 136 -9.23 4.91 -11.85
N LEU A 137 -9.05 4.05 -12.86
CA LEU A 137 -8.08 4.29 -13.94
C LEU A 137 -8.66 5.24 -15.00
N PRO A 138 -7.83 5.97 -15.77
CA PRO A 138 -8.26 6.66 -16.98
C PRO A 138 -8.89 5.67 -17.97
N GLU A 139 -9.89 6.11 -18.73
CA GLU A 139 -10.69 5.25 -19.63
C GLU A 139 -9.82 4.39 -20.56
N ALA A 140 -8.79 4.97 -21.17
CA ALA A 140 -7.87 4.24 -22.04
C ALA A 140 -7.16 3.09 -21.30
N SER A 141 -6.71 3.34 -20.08
CA SER A 141 -6.07 2.34 -19.21
C SER A 141 -7.04 1.25 -18.77
N GLN A 142 -8.33 1.57 -18.61
CA GLN A 142 -9.36 0.57 -18.29
C GLN A 142 -9.50 -0.45 -19.43
N VAL A 143 -9.65 0.05 -20.65
CA VAL A 143 -9.83 -0.77 -21.86
C VAL A 143 -8.62 -1.67 -22.09
N GLU A 144 -7.40 -1.13 -21.91
CA GLU A 144 -6.18 -1.91 -22.04
C GLU A 144 -6.01 -2.95 -20.93
N ALA A 145 -6.30 -2.58 -19.67
CA ALA A 145 -6.19 -3.50 -18.55
C ALA A 145 -7.15 -4.70 -18.71
N VAL A 146 -8.39 -4.45 -19.14
CA VAL A 146 -9.36 -5.51 -19.45
C VAL A 146 -8.89 -6.34 -20.64
N GLY A 147 -8.38 -5.70 -21.70
CA GLY A 147 -7.83 -6.42 -22.86
C GLY A 147 -6.71 -7.38 -22.46
N LYS A 148 -5.74 -6.90 -21.68
CA LYS A 148 -4.62 -7.71 -21.16
C LYS A 148 -5.06 -8.84 -20.24
N PHE A 149 -6.14 -8.63 -19.49
CA PHE A 149 -6.72 -9.67 -18.66
C PHE A 149 -7.34 -10.78 -19.51
N LEU A 150 -8.08 -10.43 -20.55
CA LEU A 150 -8.77 -11.37 -21.45
C LEU A 150 -7.86 -12.00 -22.52
N GLU A 151 -6.69 -11.42 -22.79
CA GLU A 151 -5.67 -12.00 -23.69
C GLU A 151 -5.08 -13.33 -23.18
N VAL A 152 -5.17 -13.59 -21.87
CA VAL A 152 -4.61 -14.80 -21.24
C VAL A 152 -5.67 -15.87 -21.11
N ASP A 153 -5.28 -17.15 -21.22
CA ASP A 153 -6.16 -18.28 -20.93
C ASP A 153 -6.54 -18.31 -19.43
N LEU A 154 -7.69 -17.72 -19.13
CA LEU A 154 -8.23 -17.62 -17.77
C LEU A 154 -8.52 -18.99 -17.14
N GLY A 155 -8.68 -20.07 -17.93
CA GLY A 155 -8.87 -21.42 -17.42
C GLY A 155 -7.67 -21.93 -16.62
N THR A 156 -6.47 -21.41 -16.91
CA THR A 156 -5.24 -21.76 -16.19
C THR A 156 -5.06 -20.97 -14.89
N ILE A 157 -5.82 -19.88 -14.71
CA ILE A 157 -5.63 -18.93 -13.62
C ILE A 157 -6.53 -19.27 -12.44
N LYS A 158 -5.93 -19.78 -11.37
CA LYS A 158 -6.66 -20.18 -10.14
C LYS A 158 -7.33 -19.03 -9.38
N LYS A 159 -6.80 -17.80 -9.50
CA LYS A 159 -7.29 -16.61 -8.76
C LYS A 159 -7.41 -15.42 -9.70
N LYS A 160 -8.45 -15.43 -10.54
CA LYS A 160 -8.71 -14.42 -11.58
C LYS A 160 -8.82 -13.01 -11.00
N ASN A 161 -9.55 -12.82 -9.90
CA ASN A 161 -9.62 -11.53 -9.18
C ASN A 161 -8.24 -10.94 -8.86
N ASN A 162 -7.35 -11.73 -8.25
CA ASN A 162 -6.01 -11.26 -7.85
C ASN A 162 -5.12 -10.99 -9.06
N PHE A 163 -5.25 -11.81 -10.11
CA PHE A 163 -4.52 -11.61 -11.35
C PHE A 163 -4.93 -10.29 -12.00
N PHE A 164 -6.24 -10.05 -12.11
CA PHE A 164 -6.78 -8.83 -12.70
C PHE A 164 -6.41 -7.58 -11.89
N LEU A 165 -6.55 -7.64 -10.56
CA LEU A 165 -6.12 -6.56 -9.67
C LEU A 165 -4.62 -6.27 -9.80
N GLY A 166 -3.79 -7.29 -10.08
CA GLY A 166 -2.38 -7.11 -10.39
C GLY A 166 -2.13 -6.32 -11.68
N ILE A 167 -2.93 -6.55 -12.72
CA ILE A 167 -2.87 -5.78 -13.98
C ILE A 167 -3.29 -4.33 -13.71
N ILE A 168 -4.44 -4.13 -13.06
CA ILE A 168 -4.97 -2.80 -12.72
C ILE A 168 -3.94 -1.98 -11.92
N ARG A 169 -3.25 -2.58 -10.95
CA ARG A 169 -2.22 -1.91 -10.16
C ARG A 169 -1.02 -1.44 -10.98
N ARG A 170 -0.63 -2.18 -12.03
CA ARG A 170 0.44 -1.74 -12.93
C ARG A 170 0.01 -0.51 -13.71
N TYR A 171 -1.21 -0.52 -14.23
CA TYR A 171 -1.78 0.64 -14.92
C TYR A 171 -1.97 1.84 -13.99
N ALA A 172 -2.41 1.64 -12.74
CA ALA A 172 -2.48 2.70 -11.75
C ALA A 172 -1.11 3.32 -11.45
N GLY A 173 -0.06 2.50 -11.35
CA GLY A 173 1.32 2.96 -11.18
C GLY A 173 1.85 3.76 -12.38
N HIS A 174 1.43 3.41 -13.61
CA HIS A 174 1.76 4.17 -14.81
C HIS A 174 1.01 5.52 -14.91
N VAL A 175 -0.20 5.61 -14.39
CA VAL A 175 -1.01 6.85 -14.40
C VAL A 175 -0.41 7.91 -13.48
N VAL A 176 0.20 7.52 -12.36
CA VAL A 176 0.88 8.44 -11.42
C VAL A 176 2.20 8.99 -11.99
N GLN A 177 2.78 8.38 -13.03
CA GLN A 177 3.95 8.92 -13.74
C GLN A 177 3.62 10.07 -14.72
N ALA A 178 2.35 10.30 -15.07
CA ALA A 178 1.95 11.33 -16.03
C ALA A 178 1.55 12.68 -15.40
N SER A 179 1.32 12.73 -14.08
CA SER A 179 0.83 13.92 -13.38
C SER A 179 1.72 14.22 -12.18
N GLY A 180 2.76 15.03 -12.39
CA GLY A 180 3.75 15.35 -11.37
C GLY A 180 3.19 16.19 -10.21
N ALA A 181 3.48 15.76 -8.98
CA ALA A 181 3.63 16.62 -7.81
C ALA A 181 4.45 15.87 -6.73
N PRO A 182 5.44 16.52 -6.07
CA PRO A 182 6.26 15.88 -5.06
C PRO A 182 5.60 16.00 -3.68
N THR A 183 5.31 14.89 -3.02
CA THR A 183 4.91 14.89 -1.61
C THR A 183 5.75 13.91 -0.81
N SER A 184 6.51 14.49 0.10
CA SER A 184 7.23 13.85 1.19
C SER A 184 6.34 12.85 1.94
N GLY A 185 6.65 11.55 1.81
CA GLY A 185 5.97 10.46 2.52
C GLY A 185 6.96 9.63 3.37
N PRO A 186 6.59 9.24 4.61
CA PRO A 186 7.49 8.62 5.57
C PRO A 186 7.53 7.07 5.50
N ALA A 187 8.65 6.52 5.96
CA ALA A 187 8.94 5.24 6.65
C ALA A 187 7.97 4.03 6.62
N ASN A 188 7.14 3.84 5.59
CA ASN A 188 6.69 2.49 5.24
C ASN A 188 7.83 1.82 4.49
N GLY A 189 8.09 0.54 4.74
CA GLY A 189 9.17 -0.25 4.12
C GLY A 189 9.06 -0.46 2.60
N TYR A 190 8.45 0.49 1.88
CA TYR A 190 8.43 0.65 0.45
C TYR A 190 9.42 1.74 0.03
N LEU A 191 10.00 1.60 -1.15
CA LEU A 191 10.88 2.61 -1.72
C LEU A 191 10.11 3.87 -2.09
N ALA A 192 10.74 5.03 -1.96
CA ALA A 192 10.22 6.29 -2.46
C ALA A 192 9.97 6.19 -3.97
N VAL A 193 8.97 6.91 -4.50
CA VAL A 193 8.60 6.86 -5.92
C VAL A 193 9.78 7.23 -6.82
N GLU A 194 10.58 8.21 -6.38
CA GLU A 194 11.78 8.67 -7.06
C GLU A 194 12.84 7.58 -7.09
N ALA A 195 13.01 6.83 -6.00
CA ALA A 195 13.92 5.69 -5.93
C ALA A 195 13.45 4.52 -6.81
N GLN A 196 12.14 4.24 -6.86
CA GLN A 196 11.56 3.25 -7.77
C GLN A 196 11.76 3.65 -9.24
N THR A 197 11.56 4.93 -9.56
CA THR A 197 11.77 5.48 -10.90
C THR A 197 13.23 5.35 -11.32
N GLU A 198 14.17 5.65 -10.44
CA GLU A 198 15.59 5.52 -10.75
C GLU A 198 16.01 4.07 -11.00
N ILE A 199 15.47 3.10 -10.27
CA ILE A 199 15.68 1.67 -10.54
C ILE A 199 15.11 1.29 -11.92
N SER A 200 13.91 1.78 -12.26
CA SER A 200 13.29 1.54 -13.57
C SER A 200 14.12 2.14 -14.71
N ASN A 201 14.67 3.34 -14.51
CA ASN A 201 15.57 3.99 -15.46
C ASN A 201 16.82 3.14 -15.69
N MET A 202 17.46 2.66 -14.62
CA MET A 202 18.64 1.79 -14.75
C MET A 202 18.35 0.49 -15.50
N ILE A 203 17.17 -0.09 -15.32
CA ILE A 203 16.73 -1.27 -16.10
C ILE A 203 16.55 -0.89 -17.57
N THR A 204 15.88 0.23 -17.83
CA THR A 204 15.59 0.74 -19.18
C THR A 204 16.87 1.04 -19.97
N TYR A 205 17.88 1.61 -19.32
CA TYR A 205 19.20 1.87 -19.90
C TYR A 205 20.12 0.64 -19.91
N GLY A 206 19.64 -0.53 -19.47
CA GLY A 206 20.40 -1.78 -19.47
C GLY A 206 21.57 -1.82 -18.49
N LEU A 207 21.60 -0.93 -17.49
CA LEU A 207 22.63 -0.89 -16.45
C LEU A 207 22.48 -2.06 -15.46
N ILE A 208 21.24 -2.49 -15.23
CA ILE A 208 20.86 -3.64 -14.41
C ILE A 208 19.73 -4.41 -15.11
N ILE A 209 19.55 -5.69 -14.79
CA ILE A 209 18.42 -6.48 -15.31
C ILE A 209 17.21 -6.42 -14.36
N GLN A 210 16.04 -6.81 -14.86
CA GLN A 210 14.84 -6.92 -14.03
C GLN A 210 15.06 -7.94 -12.90
N ASN A 211 14.70 -7.58 -11.67
CA ASN A 211 14.97 -8.35 -10.45
C ASN A 211 16.46 -8.59 -10.13
N GLU A 212 17.38 -7.74 -10.62
CA GLU A 212 18.81 -7.81 -10.26
C GLU A 212 19.05 -7.65 -8.75
N PHE A 213 18.22 -6.85 -8.08
CA PHE A 213 18.31 -6.61 -6.64
C PHE A 213 17.51 -7.64 -5.86
N ARG A 214 18.17 -8.25 -4.87
CA ARG A 214 17.51 -9.17 -3.95
C ARG A 214 16.55 -8.39 -3.02
N PRO A 215 15.47 -9.02 -2.54
CA PRO A 215 14.50 -8.37 -1.66
C PRO A 215 15.14 -7.74 -0.41
N GLU A 216 16.21 -8.34 0.12
CA GLU A 216 16.92 -7.84 1.31
C GLU A 216 17.61 -6.50 1.05
N ALA A 217 18.20 -6.32 -0.14
CA ALA A 217 18.85 -5.06 -0.51
C ALA A 217 17.83 -3.93 -0.70
N LEU A 218 16.66 -4.25 -1.30
CA LEU A 218 15.57 -3.30 -1.47
C LEU A 218 14.91 -2.94 -0.13
N SER A 219 14.76 -3.92 0.77
CA SER A 219 14.26 -3.69 2.12
C SER A 219 15.20 -2.80 2.94
N ALA A 220 16.52 -3.03 2.84
CA ALA A 220 17.52 -2.19 3.51
C ALA A 220 17.53 -0.76 2.95
N LEU A 221 17.36 -0.59 1.63
CA LEU A 221 17.22 0.73 1.01
C LEU A 221 15.95 1.44 1.49
N ALA A 222 14.82 0.74 1.59
CA ALA A 222 13.55 1.30 2.05
C ALA A 222 13.56 1.76 3.51
N GLN A 223 14.52 1.32 4.32
CA GLN A 223 14.71 1.81 5.69
C GLN A 223 15.39 3.19 5.75
N LEU A 224 15.96 3.67 4.65
CA LEU A 224 16.56 5.01 4.58
C LEU A 224 15.50 6.08 4.30
N PRO A 225 15.72 7.34 4.71
CA PRO A 225 14.88 8.47 4.28
C PRO A 225 14.84 8.60 2.75
N ALA A 226 13.72 9.06 2.20
CA ALA A 226 13.50 9.13 0.74
C ALA A 226 14.63 9.85 -0.02
N ALA A 227 15.09 11.00 0.48
CA ALA A 227 16.21 11.74 -0.12
C ALA A 227 17.50 10.90 -0.14
N THR A 228 17.77 10.16 0.93
CA THR A 228 18.94 9.28 1.06
C THR A 228 18.83 8.06 0.14
N GLN A 229 17.63 7.54 -0.09
CA GLN A 229 17.43 6.43 -1.05
C GLN A 229 17.89 6.84 -2.45
N LEU A 230 17.50 8.04 -2.89
CA LEU A 230 17.88 8.57 -4.18
C LEU A 230 19.40 8.81 -4.28
N GLU A 231 20.01 9.40 -3.26
CA GLU A 231 21.47 9.58 -3.22
C GLU A 231 22.24 8.26 -3.31
N VAL A 232 21.76 7.21 -2.64
CA VAL A 232 22.35 5.87 -2.71
C VAL A 232 22.27 5.31 -4.13
N LEU A 233 21.14 5.46 -4.81
CA LEU A 233 20.95 4.97 -6.18
C LEU A 233 21.77 5.79 -7.20
N VAL A 234 21.90 7.11 -6.99
CA VAL A 234 22.79 7.97 -7.79
C VAL A 234 24.26 7.55 -7.63
N LYS A 235 24.70 7.24 -6.41
CA LYS A 235 26.06 6.71 -6.21
C LYS A 235 26.26 5.31 -6.78
N PHE A 236 25.21 4.49 -6.77
CA PHE A 236 25.24 3.17 -7.37
C PHE A 236 25.41 3.26 -8.89
N ARG A 237 24.66 4.13 -9.58
CA ARG A 237 24.78 4.29 -11.04
C ARG A 237 26.09 4.94 -11.49
N GLU A 238 26.70 5.78 -10.65
CA GLU A 238 27.98 6.42 -10.94
C GLU A 238 29.17 5.44 -10.86
N ALA A 239 28.97 4.30 -10.20
CA ALA A 239 29.97 3.25 -10.16
C ALA A 239 30.04 2.49 -11.49
N ASP A 240 31.22 1.97 -11.82
CA ASP A 240 31.38 1.09 -12.98
C ASP A 240 30.77 -0.30 -12.70
N LEU A 241 29.49 -0.45 -13.04
CA LEU A 241 28.71 -1.66 -12.85
C LEU A 241 29.20 -2.85 -13.68
N THR A 242 30.06 -2.65 -14.69
CA THR A 242 30.61 -3.72 -15.53
C THR A 242 31.63 -4.57 -14.77
N THR A 243 32.35 -3.95 -13.83
CA THR A 243 33.34 -4.62 -12.96
C THR A 243 32.69 -5.33 -11.76
N ILE A 244 31.44 -4.99 -11.46
CA ILE A 244 30.72 -5.46 -10.27
C ILE A 244 29.95 -6.74 -10.60
N LYS A 245 30.47 -7.87 -10.09
CA LYS A 245 29.86 -9.20 -10.23
C LYS A 245 28.55 -9.38 -9.46
N ASN A 246 28.41 -8.74 -8.31
CA ASN A 246 27.23 -8.83 -7.45
C ASN A 246 26.67 -7.42 -7.19
N LYS A 247 25.75 -6.99 -8.04
CA LYS A 247 25.16 -5.65 -7.99
C LYS A 247 24.28 -5.46 -6.75
N SER A 248 23.53 -6.49 -6.36
CA SER A 248 22.73 -6.45 -5.12
C SER A 248 23.59 -6.29 -3.87
N GLY A 249 24.71 -7.02 -3.77
CA GLY A 249 25.64 -6.90 -2.64
C GLY A 249 26.37 -5.55 -2.63
N PHE A 250 26.68 -5.01 -3.82
CA PHE A 250 27.28 -3.68 -3.93
C PHE A 250 26.33 -2.58 -3.46
N LEU A 251 25.06 -2.60 -3.89
CA LEU A 251 24.03 -1.68 -3.42
C LEU A 251 23.87 -1.73 -1.90
N GLU A 252 23.78 -2.93 -1.32
CA GLU A 252 23.68 -3.13 0.14
C GLU A 252 24.91 -2.56 0.89
N GLY A 253 26.08 -2.62 0.26
CA GLY A 253 27.31 -1.99 0.76
C GLY A 253 27.25 -0.46 0.76
N ILE A 254 26.59 0.17 -0.22
CA ILE A 254 26.38 1.63 -0.24
C ILE A 254 25.34 2.00 0.82
N VAL A 255 24.20 1.30 0.86
CA VAL A 255 23.13 1.48 1.86
C VAL A 255 23.69 1.45 3.28
N ARG A 256 24.55 0.46 3.59
CA ARG A 256 25.17 0.34 4.93
C ARG A 256 26.04 1.54 5.32
N ARG A 257 26.74 2.18 4.37
CA ARG A 257 27.57 3.38 4.64
C ARG A 257 26.70 4.60 4.93
N TYR A 258 25.54 4.70 4.28
CA TYR A 258 24.58 5.76 4.53
C TYR A 258 23.81 5.55 5.84
N ALA A 259 23.45 4.31 6.16
CA ALA A 259 22.74 3.97 7.39
C ALA A 259 23.58 4.18 8.66
N ASN A 260 24.90 3.98 8.59
CA ASN A 260 25.78 3.94 9.77
C ASN A 260 26.87 5.01 9.78
N GLY A 261 26.89 5.92 8.81
CA GLY A 261 28.04 6.80 8.55
C GLY A 261 29.27 6.04 8.04
N PRO A 262 30.38 6.75 7.72
CA PRO A 262 31.61 6.12 7.27
C PRO A 262 32.19 5.23 8.37
N ARG A 263 31.93 3.92 8.28
CA ARG A 263 32.62 2.92 9.09
C ARG A 263 34.03 2.76 8.53
N TYR A 264 35.00 3.36 9.19
CA TYR A 264 36.38 2.89 9.09
C TYR A 264 36.41 1.46 9.63
N PRO A 265 37.04 0.50 8.91
CA PRO A 265 37.26 -0.82 9.48
C PRO A 265 37.96 -0.65 10.84
N ALA A 266 37.50 -1.40 11.84
CA ALA A 266 38.03 -1.31 13.20
C ALA A 266 39.57 -1.48 13.16
N GLY A 267 40.30 -0.39 13.44
CA GLY A 267 41.76 -0.36 13.42
C GLY A 267 42.43 0.54 12.37
N THR A 268 41.71 1.10 11.40
CA THR A 268 42.31 2.09 10.48
C THR A 268 42.04 3.52 10.98
N PRO A 269 43.08 4.35 11.19
CA PRO A 269 42.87 5.76 11.48
C PRO A 269 42.16 6.45 10.30
N PRO A 270 41.32 7.45 10.56
CA PRO A 270 40.72 8.24 9.50
C PRO A 270 41.81 8.86 8.60
N PRO A 271 41.58 9.00 7.28
CA PRO A 271 42.51 9.69 6.40
C PRO A 271 42.73 11.11 6.92
N PRO A 272 43.97 11.62 6.87
CA PRO A 272 44.26 12.99 7.25
C PRO A 272 43.42 13.96 6.39
N PRO A 273 42.97 15.09 6.95
CA PRO A 273 42.28 16.10 6.17
C PRO A 273 43.15 16.55 4.98
N PRO A 274 42.53 16.89 3.84
CA PRO A 274 43.28 17.41 2.70
C PRO A 274 44.10 18.63 3.12
N PRO A 275 45.33 18.79 2.61
CA PRO A 275 46.15 19.95 2.93
C PRO A 275 45.41 21.23 2.52
N PRO A 276 45.54 22.33 3.29
CA PRO A 276 44.94 23.59 2.92
C PRO A 276 45.41 24.01 1.53
N PRO A 277 44.53 24.64 0.72
CA PRO A 277 44.92 25.14 -0.59
C PRO A 277 46.11 26.10 -0.44
N PRO A 278 47.07 26.09 -1.39
CA PRO A 278 48.21 26.99 -1.34
C PRO A 278 47.71 28.44 -1.31
N PRO A 279 48.38 29.33 -0.56
CA PRO A 279 48.02 30.73 -0.55
C PRO A 279 48.08 31.28 -1.99
N PRO A 280 47.17 32.20 -2.36
CA PRO A 280 47.22 32.85 -3.65
C PRO A 280 48.59 33.53 -3.85
N PRO A 281 49.14 33.54 -5.08
CA PRO A 281 50.40 34.21 -5.34
C PRO A 281 50.29 35.71 -4.97
N PRO A 282 51.37 36.32 -4.44
CA PRO A 282 51.38 37.73 -4.12
C PRO A 282 51.13 38.59 -5.38
N PRO A 283 50.53 39.79 -5.22
CA PRO A 283 50.29 40.72 -6.31
C PRO A 283 51.57 41.20 -6.99
#